data_AF-A0A7Y5HED7-F1
#
_entry.id   AF-A0A7Y5HED7-F1
#
_cell.length_a   1.000
_cell.length_b   1.000
_cell.length_c   1.000
_cell.angle_alpha   90.00
_cell.angle_beta   90.00
_cell.angle_gamma   90.00
#
_symmetry.space_group_name_H-M   'P 1'
#
loop_
_entity.id
_entity.type
_entity.pdbx_description
1 polymer ?
#
loop_
_entity_poly.entity_id
_entity_poly.type
_entity_poly.pdbx_seq_one_letter_code
_entity_poly.pdbx_strand_id
1 'polypeptide(L)' 'MARWYCAKFLELTGIALCTSALYFGLVLNSMNMEVKLLSIGLLVFAFGWVLDAKGGAR' A
#
# COMPACT_ATOMS: atom_id res chain seq x y z
N MET A 1 -19.90 7.68 -3.07
CA MET A 1 -18.83 8.18 -3.97
C MET A 1 -17.53 8.53 -3.25
N ALA A 2 -17.49 9.45 -2.27
CA ALA A 2 -16.22 9.85 -1.61
C ALA A 2 -15.40 8.71 -0.98
N ARG A 3 -16.06 7.70 -0.41
CA ARG A 3 -15.41 6.54 0.22
C ARG A 3 -14.67 5.64 -0.78
N TRP A 4 -15.16 5.55 -2.00
CA TRP A 4 -14.53 4.77 -3.08
C TRP A 4 -13.24 5.44 -3.58
N TYR A 5 -13.26 6.76 -3.76
CA TYR A 5 -12.04 7.52 -4.08
C TYR A 5 -10.99 7.39 -2.99
N CYS A 6 -11.40 7.41 -1.71
CA CYS A 6 -10.50 7.23 -0.59
C CYS A 6 -9.87 5.83 -0.57
N ALA A 7 -10.66 4.78 -0.83
CA ALA A 7 -10.17 3.40 -0.95
C ALA A 7 -9.15 3.26 -2.09
N LYS A 8 -9.45 3.79 -3.28
CA LYS A 8 -8.54 3.77 -4.43
C LYS A 8 -7.27 4.57 -4.18
N PHE A 9 -7.37 5.71 -3.48
CA PHE A 9 -6.21 6.50 -3.10
C PHE A 9 -5.29 5.73 -2.13
N LEU A 10 -5.86 5.06 -1.12
CA LEU A 10 -5.13 4.21 -0.19
C LEU A 10 -4.44 3.04 -0.90
N GLU A 11 -5.12 2.36 -1.83
CA GLU A 11 -4.53 1.29 -2.64
C GLU A 11 -3.34 1.79 -3.47
N LEU A 12 -3.50 2.92 -4.18
CA LEU A 12 -2.42 3.54 -4.98
C LEU A 12 -1.22 3.93 -4.12
N THR A 13 -1.48 4.48 -2.93
CA THR A 13 -0.43 4.87 -1.99
C THR A 13 0.33 3.65 -1.46
N GLY A 14 -0.39 2.57 -1.14
CA GLY A 14 0.21 1.30 -0.72
C GLY A 14 1.11 0.67 -1.79
N ILE A 15 0.68 0.70 -3.06
CA ILE A 15 1.49 0.24 -4.19
C ILE A 15 2.76 1.08 -4.33
N ALA A 16 2.66 2.42 -4.25
CA ALA A 16 3.83 3.30 -4.33
C ALA A 16 4.84 3.05 -3.20
N LEU A 17 4.36 2.75 -1.99
CA LEU A 17 5.18 2.37 -0.84
C LEU A 17 5.90 1.02 -1.08
N CYS A 18 5.22 0.02 -1.63
CA CYS A 18 5.84 -1.26 -2.00
C CYS A 18 6.91 -1.10 -3.08
N THR A 19 6.67 -0.26 -4.10
CA THR A 19 7.68 0.05 -5.12
C THR A 19 8.90 0.74 -4.51
N SER A 20 8.69 1.63 -3.55
CA SER A 20 9.76 2.27 -2.80
C SER A 20 10.53 1.26 -1.95
N ALA A 21 9.85 0.29 -1.34
CA ALA A 21 10.48 -0.79 -0.59
C ALA A 21 11.43 -1.63 -1.48
N LEU A 22 10.97 -2.00 -2.67
CA LEU A 22 11.78 -2.69 -3.68
C LEU A 22 13.02 -1.88 -4.09
N TYR A 23 12.89 -0.56 -4.24
CA TYR A 23 14.03 0.31 -4.51
C TYR A 23 15.06 0.26 -3.38
N PHE A 24 14.64 0.34 -2.11
CA PHE A 24 15.54 0.25 -0.96
C PHE A 24 16.19 -1.13 -0.81
N GLY A 25 15.46 -2.21 -1.13
CA GLY A 25 16.00 -3.57 -1.14
C GLY A 25 17.06 -3.76 -2.21
N LEU A 26 16.76 -3.38 -3.45
CA LEU A 26 17.63 -3.62 -4.60
C LEU A 26 18.81 -2.64 -4.70
N VAL A 27 18.57 -1.35 -4.45
CA VAL A 27 19.59 -0.30 -4.68
C VAL A 27 20.44 -0.07 -3.43
N LEU A 28 19.80 -0.03 -2.26
CA LEU A 28 20.48 0.27 -1.00
C LEU A 28 20.89 -0.99 -0.23
N ASN A 29 20.57 -2.18 -0.74
CA ASN A 29 20.92 -3.50 -0.19
C ASN A 29 20.60 -3.62 1.32
N SER A 30 19.52 -2.96 1.75
CA SER A 30 19.13 -2.84 3.15
C SER A 30 17.83 -3.59 3.40
N MET A 31 17.96 -4.90 3.66
CA MET A 31 16.82 -5.79 3.93
C MET A 31 15.95 -5.31 5.11
N ASN A 32 16.57 -4.70 6.13
CA ASN A 32 15.84 -4.18 7.28
C ASN A 32 14.92 -3.00 6.93
N MET A 33 15.30 -2.15 5.98
CA MET A 33 14.43 -1.05 5.53
C MET A 33 13.40 -1.51 4.52
N GLU A 34 13.78 -2.42 3.61
CA GLU A 34 12.88 -3.06 2.67
C GLU A 34 11.69 -3.69 3.40
N VAL A 35 11.94 -4.59 4.36
CA VAL A 35 10.87 -5.30 5.07
C VAL A 35 9.94 -4.34 5.82
N LYS A 36 10.47 -3.27 6.42
CA LYS A 36 9.65 -2.26 7.11
C LYS A 36 8.73 -1.52 6.14
N LEU A 37 9.26 -1.03 5.03
CA LEU A 37 8.49 -0.31 4.02
C LEU A 37 7.46 -1.23 3.34
N LEU A 38 7.85 -2.47 3.07
CA LEU A 38 6.99 -3.48 2.45
C LEU A 38 5.84 -3.88 3.38
N SER A 39 6.12 -4.03 4.68
CA SER A 39 5.09 -4.29 5.71
C SER A 39 4.09 -3.13 5.81
N ILE A 40 4.58 -1.88 5.81
CA ILE A 40 3.73 -0.68 5.88
C ILE A 40 2.89 -0.55 4.60
N GLY A 41 3.50 -0.69 3.42
CA GLY A 41 2.82 -0.61 2.13
C GLY A 41 1.71 -1.67 2.01
N LEU A 42 1.98 -2.90 2.45
CA LEU A 42 1.02 -4.00 2.44
C LEU A 42 -0.15 -3.76 3.40
N LEU A 43 0.11 -3.21 4.59
CA LEU A 43 -0.94 -2.82 5.54
C LEU A 43 -1.84 -1.73 4.98
N VAL A 44 -1.25 -0.69 4.39
CA VAL A 44 -2.00 0.42 3.77
C VAL A 44 -2.85 -0.08 2.60
N PHE A 45 -2.29 -0.96 1.76
CA PHE A 45 -3.01 -1.61 0.67
C PHE A 45 -4.16 -2.48 1.18
N ALA A 46 -3.92 -3.32 2.20
CA ALA A 46 -4.96 -4.15 2.81
C ALA A 46 -6.09 -3.33 3.44
N PHE A 47 -5.77 -2.19 4.06
CA PHE A 47 -6.78 -1.24 4.55
C PHE A 47 -7.60 -0.63 3.42
N GLY A 48 -6.95 -0.21 2.33
CA GLY A 48 -7.61 0.27 1.11
C GLY A 48 -8.56 -0.78 0.53
N TRP A 49 -8.10 -2.02 0.40
CA TRP A 49 -8.91 -3.16 -0.04
C TRP A 49 -10.09 -3.42 0.88
N VAL A 50 -9.90 -3.47 2.20
CA VAL A 50 -10.98 -3.72 3.16
C VAL A 50 -12.02 -2.59 3.12
N LEU A 51 -11.59 -1.35 2.93
CA LEU A 51 -12.49 -0.20 2.74
C LEU A 51 -13.26 -0.30 1.41
N ASP A 52 -12.63 -0.76 0.34
CA ASP A 52 -13.27 -1.04 -0.95
C ASP A 52 -14.27 -2.21 -0.82
N ALA A 53 -13.90 -3.30 -0.13
CA ALA A 53 -14.73 -4.47 0.09
C ALA A 53 -15.93 -4.21 1.01
N LYS A 54 -15.77 -3.39 2.05
CA LYS A 54 -16.88 -2.96 2.93
C LYS A 54 -17.73 -1.83 2.34
N GLY A 55 -17.17 -1.07 1.39
CA GLY A 55 -17.88 -0.05 0.62
C GLY A 55 -18.39 -0.56 -0.73
N GLY A 56 -18.20 -1.84 -1.02
CA GLY A 56 -18.43 -2.51 -2.29
C GLY A 56 -19.88 -2.88 -2.53
N ALA A 57 -20.76 -1.89 -2.53
CA ALA A 57 -21.97 -1.92 -3.33
C ALA A 57 -22.12 -0.51 -3.91
N ARG A 58 -22.00 -0.43 -5.24
CA ARG A 58 -22.42 0.74 -6.01
C ARG A 58 -23.88 1.06 -5.69
#